data_AF-A0A7Y3RLR1-F1
#
_entry.id   AF-A0A7Y3RLR1-F1
#
_cell.length_a   1.000
_cell.length_b   1.000
_cell.length_c   1.000
_cell.angle_alpha   90.00
_cell.angle_beta   90.00
_cell.angle_gamma   90.00
#
_symmetry.space_group_name_H-M   'P 1'
#
loop_
_entity.id
_entity.type
_entity.pdbx_description
1 polymer ?
#
loop_
_entity_poly.entity_id
_entity_poly.type
_entity_poly.pdbx_seq_one_letter_code
_entity_poly.pdbx_strand_id
1 'polypeptide(L)'
;MTRIILIHGTFDGDESETGERWWQKGGAMRADLEAAGHQVIAFRWSGENSDSDRVAAGEKLAKKLKPLLAEGEIRIIAHSHGGNVAREAAARLSAKEREALRVVTVGTPFIDRTGNLLSLLLGPHTVIVGVLILIAATVRSLAGDGFAQLLQVPFYIAAGAAALFWPVSIVRRYLRSRVKYAKVADFTVPISHRRDEAVNLLHAVYQAKIAPLNWRSSGSTLEKTLSTFLLIPLFLGTVVFLAYAFTRFLSGPDGPGLIDWAIIPALIIISSVFFFGATFLMLSAVAKIFSIPLGVAMTPVLNGVVDGALTSNALGLGNTSAVQRVSGVPVAGGKVPALPSSVEEAMTSHADKHLGARVGHLRGVLSDMAQKGGDVFGVLDREFTWDELIHTAYFRVPEARAHILEAVGG
;
A
#
# COMPACT_ATOMS: atom_id res chain seq x y z
N MET A 1 2.24 41.55 7.69
CA MET A 1 1.11 40.62 7.51
C MET A 1 1.67 39.26 7.12
N THR A 2 1.54 38.25 7.98
CA THR A 2 2.09 36.91 7.72
C THR A 2 1.12 36.10 6.86
N ARG A 3 1.66 35.34 5.90
CA ARG A 3 0.88 34.42 5.06
C ARG A 3 0.84 33.04 5.69
N ILE A 4 -0.38 32.52 5.87
CA ILE A 4 -0.61 31.22 6.47
C ILE A 4 -1.32 30.32 5.48
N ILE A 5 -0.75 29.16 5.22
CA ILE A 5 -1.35 28.13 4.37
C ILE A 5 -1.93 27.03 5.25
N LEU A 6 -3.23 26.76 5.08
CA LEU A 6 -3.93 25.66 5.77
C LEU A 6 -3.98 24.42 4.87
N ILE A 7 -3.64 23.26 5.42
CA ILE A 7 -3.65 21.97 4.73
C ILE A 7 -4.49 20.99 5.54
N HIS A 8 -5.60 20.54 4.95
CA HIS A 8 -6.52 19.59 5.55
C HIS A 8 -5.95 18.17 5.61
N GLY A 9 -6.50 17.36 6.51
CA GLY A 9 -6.22 15.94 6.66
C GLY A 9 -6.91 15.07 5.60
N THR A 10 -6.80 13.76 5.78
CA THR A 10 -7.54 12.78 4.98
C THR A 10 -9.03 12.87 5.30
N PHE A 11 -9.89 12.66 4.30
CA PHE A 11 -11.37 12.74 4.38
C PHE A 11 -11.95 14.11 4.77
N ASP A 12 -11.11 15.12 5.01
CA ASP A 12 -11.51 16.50 5.31
C ASP A 12 -11.45 17.43 4.08
N GLY A 13 -11.32 16.84 2.88
CA GLY A 13 -11.30 17.55 1.61
C GLY A 13 -12.68 18.04 1.20
N ASP A 14 -12.73 19.20 0.54
CA ASP A 14 -13.96 19.76 -0.02
C ASP A 14 -13.66 20.63 -1.25
N GLU A 15 -14.56 20.61 -2.23
CA GLU A 15 -14.43 21.44 -3.43
C GLU A 15 -14.74 22.91 -3.16
N SER A 16 -15.52 23.24 -2.14
CA SER A 16 -15.84 24.60 -1.74
C SER A 16 -14.72 25.21 -0.90
N GLU A 17 -14.43 26.49 -1.15
CA GLU A 17 -13.60 27.29 -0.23
C GLU A 17 -14.38 27.81 0.98
N THR A 18 -15.71 27.79 0.93
CA THR A 18 -16.61 28.27 1.99
C THR A 18 -17.35 27.12 2.64
N GLY A 19 -17.44 27.14 3.96
CA GLY A 19 -18.10 26.10 4.74
C GLY A 19 -17.63 26.10 6.19
N GLU A 20 -18.01 25.08 6.93
CA GLU A 20 -17.77 24.98 8.38
C GLU A 20 -16.48 24.22 8.73
N ARG A 21 -15.81 23.60 7.75
CA ARG A 21 -14.53 22.94 8.02
C ARG A 21 -13.50 23.97 8.45
N TRP A 22 -12.65 23.59 9.40
CA TRP A 22 -11.73 24.51 10.08
C TRP A 22 -10.84 25.35 9.13
N TRP A 23 -10.53 24.82 7.94
CA TRP A 23 -9.69 25.45 6.93
C TRP A 23 -10.46 26.30 5.90
N GLN A 24 -11.79 26.16 5.82
CA GLN A 24 -12.67 26.89 4.90
C GLN A 24 -13.02 28.28 5.43
N LYS A 25 -13.44 29.18 4.53
CA LYS A 25 -14.07 30.47 4.88
C LYS A 25 -15.39 30.20 5.60
N GLY A 26 -15.45 30.56 6.88
CA GLY A 26 -16.53 30.20 7.80
C GLY A 26 -16.09 29.22 8.89
N GLY A 27 -14.96 28.53 8.72
CA GLY A 27 -14.37 27.65 9.72
C GLY A 27 -13.71 28.41 10.87
N ALA A 28 -13.83 27.86 12.07
CA ALA A 28 -13.37 28.51 13.31
C ALA A 28 -11.86 28.85 13.30
N MET A 29 -11.00 27.90 12.91
CA MET A 29 -9.54 28.14 12.89
C MET A 29 -9.14 29.22 11.89
N ARG A 30 -9.72 29.22 10.68
CA ARG A 30 -9.48 30.28 9.71
C ARG A 30 -9.94 31.64 10.23
N ALA A 31 -11.12 31.70 10.84
CA ALA A 31 -11.65 32.94 11.41
C ALA A 31 -10.72 33.49 12.50
N ASP A 32 -10.22 32.64 13.40
CA ASP A 32 -9.28 33.06 14.45
C ASP A 32 -7.97 33.63 13.86
N LEU A 33 -7.43 33.02 12.79
CA LEU A 33 -6.22 33.50 12.11
C LEU A 33 -6.44 34.82 11.35
N GLU A 34 -7.59 34.98 10.70
CA GLU A 34 -7.95 36.21 10.00
C GLU A 34 -8.20 37.36 11.00
N ALA A 35 -8.84 37.06 12.14
CA ALA A 35 -9.01 38.02 13.24
C ALA A 35 -7.66 38.45 13.86
N ALA A 36 -6.67 37.56 13.88
CA ALA A 36 -5.29 37.88 14.24
C ALA A 36 -4.52 38.67 13.16
N GLY A 37 -5.15 39.02 12.04
CA GLY A 37 -4.57 39.84 10.97
C GLY A 37 -3.68 39.08 9.99
N HIS A 38 -3.80 37.75 9.92
CA HIS A 38 -3.05 36.94 8.97
C HIS A 38 -3.74 36.82 7.61
N GLN A 39 -2.95 36.69 6.54
CA GLN A 39 -3.48 36.34 5.22
C GLN A 39 -3.60 34.82 5.11
N VAL A 40 -4.82 34.29 5.11
CA VAL A 40 -5.05 32.83 5.15
C VAL A 40 -5.40 32.28 3.77
N ILE A 41 -4.64 31.28 3.34
CA ILE A 41 -4.79 30.59 2.06
C ILE A 41 -5.04 29.10 2.32
N ALA A 42 -6.16 28.56 1.85
CA ALA A 42 -6.38 27.12 1.85
C ALA A 42 -5.56 26.46 0.72
N PHE A 43 -4.87 25.36 1.03
CA PHE A 43 -4.30 24.47 0.03
C PHE A 43 -5.13 23.18 -0.01
N ARG A 44 -5.84 22.99 -1.12
CA ARG A 44 -6.69 21.82 -1.37
C ARG A 44 -5.90 20.71 -2.05
N TRP A 45 -6.14 19.49 -1.62
CA TRP A 45 -5.68 18.26 -2.26
C TRP A 45 -6.79 17.21 -2.20
N SER A 46 -6.57 16.00 -2.73
CA SER A 46 -7.64 14.99 -2.81
C SER A 46 -8.18 14.59 -1.43
N GLY A 47 -7.33 14.64 -0.38
CA GLY A 47 -7.72 14.15 0.94
C GLY A 47 -7.81 12.62 1.00
N GLU A 48 -7.41 11.91 -0.06
CA GLU A 48 -7.42 10.45 -0.10
C GLU A 48 -6.33 9.87 0.81
N ASN A 49 -6.59 8.69 1.37
CA ASN A 49 -5.58 7.94 2.11
C ASN A 49 -4.66 7.20 1.12
N SER A 50 -3.91 7.98 0.33
CA SER A 50 -3.01 7.47 -0.70
C SER A 50 -1.67 8.20 -0.69
N ASP A 51 -0.59 7.43 -0.72
CA ASP A 51 0.77 7.95 -0.76
C ASP A 51 1.08 8.69 -2.05
N SER A 52 0.58 8.18 -3.18
CA SER A 52 0.75 8.85 -4.47
C SER A 52 0.10 10.23 -4.46
N ASP A 53 -1.03 10.35 -3.78
CA ASP A 53 -1.80 11.58 -3.69
C ASP A 53 -1.10 12.58 -2.79
N ARG A 54 -0.57 12.13 -1.64
CA ARG A 54 0.26 12.95 -0.75
C ARG A 54 1.51 13.47 -1.46
N VAL A 55 2.18 12.62 -2.24
CA VAL A 55 3.37 12.99 -3.03
C VAL A 55 3.02 14.00 -4.13
N ALA A 56 1.93 13.77 -4.86
CA ALA A 56 1.46 14.67 -5.91
C ALA A 56 1.02 16.03 -5.34
N ALA A 57 0.31 16.02 -4.20
CA ALA A 57 -0.07 17.21 -3.47
C ALA A 57 1.15 18.00 -2.98
N GLY A 58 2.17 17.32 -2.43
CA GLY A 58 3.41 17.95 -2.00
C GLY A 58 4.18 18.61 -3.16
N GLU A 59 4.18 18.00 -4.34
CA GLU A 59 4.74 18.64 -5.54
C GLU A 59 3.96 19.90 -5.95
N LYS A 60 2.63 19.83 -5.97
CA LYS A 60 1.76 20.99 -6.28
C LYS A 60 1.97 22.12 -5.25
N LEU A 61 2.03 21.78 -3.96
CA LEU A 61 2.28 22.72 -2.89
C LEU A 61 3.67 23.37 -3.03
N ALA A 62 4.72 22.59 -3.30
CA ALA A 62 6.06 23.13 -3.53
C ALA A 62 6.08 24.15 -4.68
N LYS A 63 5.42 23.85 -5.80
CA LYS A 63 5.30 24.80 -6.93
C LYS A 63 4.59 26.10 -6.53
N LYS A 64 3.56 26.01 -5.68
CA LYS A 64 2.83 27.17 -5.15
C LYS A 64 3.64 27.98 -4.13
N LEU A 65 4.45 27.31 -3.30
CA LEU A 65 5.26 27.95 -2.26
C LEU A 65 6.40 28.79 -2.84
N LYS A 66 7.07 28.33 -3.89
CA LYS A 66 8.26 29.01 -4.45
C LYS A 66 8.09 30.51 -4.73
N PRO A 67 7.09 30.96 -5.51
CA PRO A 67 6.91 32.39 -5.74
C PRO A 67 6.55 33.15 -4.45
N LEU A 68 5.74 32.55 -3.58
CA LEU A 68 5.33 33.18 -2.33
C LEU A 68 6.50 33.35 -1.34
N LEU A 69 7.43 32.39 -1.30
CA LEU A 69 8.63 32.42 -0.45
C LEU A 69 9.64 33.45 -0.95
N ALA A 70 9.60 33.81 -2.23
CA ALA A 70 10.40 34.91 -2.76
C ALA A 70 9.91 36.29 -2.29
N GLU A 71 8.63 36.38 -1.90
CA GLU A 71 8.02 37.61 -1.39
C GLU A 71 8.13 37.77 0.13
N GLY A 72 8.37 36.68 0.87
CA GLY A 72 8.52 36.72 2.33
C GLY A 72 8.31 35.38 3.01
N GLU A 73 8.27 35.40 4.34
CA GLU A 73 8.05 34.22 5.17
C GLU A 73 6.64 33.64 4.98
N ILE A 74 6.55 32.31 4.94
CA ILE A 74 5.29 31.58 4.92
C ILE A 74 5.22 30.64 6.10
N ARG A 75 4.03 30.58 6.70
CA ARG A 75 3.72 29.58 7.73
C ARG A 75 2.68 28.60 7.21
N ILE A 76 2.83 27.33 7.57
CA ILE A 76 1.90 26.27 7.22
C ILE A 76 1.27 25.72 8.49
N ILE A 77 -0.04 25.49 8.48
CA ILE A 77 -0.74 24.68 9.47
C ILE A 77 -1.29 23.46 8.75
N ALA A 78 -0.85 22.27 9.15
CA ALA A 78 -1.17 21.04 8.46
C ALA A 78 -1.67 19.97 9.43
N HIS A 79 -2.86 19.44 9.18
CA HIS A 79 -3.48 18.44 10.06
C HIS A 79 -3.31 17.03 9.51
N SER A 80 -3.14 16.05 10.41
CA SER A 80 -3.14 14.62 10.06
C SER A 80 -2.20 14.31 8.88
N HIS A 81 -2.67 13.64 7.82
CA HIS A 81 -1.88 13.41 6.61
C HIS A 81 -1.51 14.67 5.81
N GLY A 82 -2.20 15.80 6.02
CA GLY A 82 -1.77 17.10 5.48
C GLY A 82 -0.36 17.49 5.94
N GLY A 83 0.07 17.06 7.13
CA GLY A 83 1.46 17.26 7.59
C GLY A 83 2.48 16.50 6.75
N ASN A 84 2.10 15.32 6.21
CA ASN A 84 2.94 14.61 5.25
C ASN A 84 3.02 15.35 3.91
N VAL A 85 1.93 15.99 3.45
CA VAL A 85 1.93 16.84 2.25
C VAL A 85 2.87 18.04 2.43
N ALA A 86 2.82 18.72 3.58
CA ALA A 86 3.73 19.81 3.92
C ALA A 86 5.20 19.34 3.91
N ARG A 87 5.47 18.18 4.51
CA ARG A 87 6.80 17.56 4.53
C ARG A 87 7.30 17.24 3.12
N GLU A 88 6.44 16.67 2.26
CA GLU A 88 6.77 16.41 0.85
C GLU A 88 7.08 17.70 0.09
N ALA A 89 6.32 18.77 0.32
CA ALA A 89 6.58 20.04 -0.32
C ALA A 89 7.93 20.62 0.12
N ALA A 90 8.18 20.65 1.43
CA ALA A 90 9.42 21.18 2.00
C ALA A 90 10.66 20.42 1.52
N ALA A 91 10.55 19.10 1.36
CA ALA A 91 11.57 18.23 0.75
C ALA A 91 12.03 18.66 -0.66
N ARG A 92 11.21 19.44 -1.38
CA ARG A 92 11.47 19.91 -2.75
C ARG A 92 11.94 21.37 -2.82
N LEU A 93 12.07 22.03 -1.66
CA LEU A 93 12.56 23.40 -1.54
C LEU A 93 14.07 23.42 -1.31
N SER A 94 14.71 24.45 -1.85
CA SER A 94 16.11 24.79 -1.57
C SER A 94 16.34 25.09 -0.09
N ALA A 95 17.60 25.15 0.36
CA ALA A 95 17.90 25.49 1.74
C ALA A 95 17.36 26.89 2.13
N LYS A 96 17.62 27.89 1.28
CA LYS A 96 17.15 29.27 1.46
C LYS A 96 15.61 29.37 1.53
N GLU A 97 14.90 28.66 0.65
CA GLU A 97 13.43 28.62 0.69
C GLU A 97 12.90 27.98 1.97
N ARG A 98 13.61 26.98 2.53
CA ARG A 98 13.22 26.34 3.80
C ARG A 98 13.46 27.21 5.02
N GLU A 99 14.46 28.09 4.99
CA GLU A 99 14.69 29.07 6.07
C GLU A 99 13.53 30.08 6.20
N ALA A 100 12.85 30.39 5.09
CA ALA A 100 11.67 31.25 5.07
C ALA A 100 10.34 30.50 5.27
N LEU A 101 10.40 29.20 5.59
CA LEU A 101 9.23 28.35 5.76
C LEU A 101 9.15 27.85 7.21
N ARG A 102 7.98 28.02 7.83
CA ARG A 102 7.67 27.40 9.12
C ARG A 102 6.45 26.50 9.02
N VAL A 103 6.52 25.30 9.60
CA VAL A 103 5.44 24.30 9.49
C VAL A 103 4.96 23.90 10.88
N VAL A 104 3.70 24.11 11.17
CA VAL A 104 3.02 23.58 12.35
C VAL A 104 2.19 22.37 11.91
N THR A 105 2.55 21.19 12.41
CA THR A 105 1.82 19.95 12.11
C THR A 105 0.97 19.56 13.31
N VAL A 106 -0.30 19.24 13.08
CA VAL A 106 -1.28 18.93 14.13
C VAL A 106 -1.75 17.49 13.98
N GLY A 107 -1.52 16.65 14.99
CA GLY A 107 -1.91 15.24 14.99
C GLY A 107 -1.31 14.42 13.84
N THR A 108 -0.15 14.81 13.29
CA THR A 108 0.38 14.21 12.06
C THR A 108 1.07 12.86 12.33
N PRO A 109 0.60 11.75 11.73
CA PRO A 109 1.35 10.50 11.71
C PRO A 109 2.42 10.60 10.62
N PHE A 110 3.67 10.90 10.99
CA PHE A 110 4.78 10.92 10.06
C PHE A 110 5.14 9.49 9.64
N ILE A 111 5.03 9.22 8.34
CA ILE A 111 5.31 7.90 7.76
C ILE A 111 6.63 7.94 7.02
N ASP A 112 7.66 7.31 7.56
CA ASP A 112 8.91 7.10 6.84
C ASP A 112 8.81 5.87 5.97
N ARG A 113 9.16 6.05 4.70
CA ARG A 113 9.08 5.03 3.67
C ARG A 113 10.47 4.58 3.28
N THR A 114 10.65 3.28 3.15
CA THR A 114 11.73 2.70 2.36
C THR A 114 11.14 2.15 1.07
N GLY A 115 11.91 2.16 0.00
CA GLY A 115 11.47 1.43 -1.17
C GLY A 115 11.51 -0.06 -0.88
N ASN A 116 10.49 -0.78 -1.36
CA ASN A 116 10.34 -2.20 -1.09
C ASN A 116 11.47 -2.99 -1.77
N LEU A 117 12.29 -3.72 -1.00
CA LEU A 117 13.35 -4.58 -1.54
C LEU A 117 12.79 -5.59 -2.56
N LEU A 118 11.57 -6.09 -2.33
CA LEU A 118 10.90 -6.98 -3.26
C LEU A 118 10.62 -6.29 -4.60
N SER A 119 10.21 -5.02 -4.60
CA SER A 119 10.05 -4.25 -5.85
C SER A 119 11.38 -4.04 -6.59
N LEU A 120 12.48 -3.94 -5.84
CA LEU A 120 13.83 -3.87 -6.38
C LEU A 120 14.31 -5.23 -6.95
N LEU A 121 13.88 -6.34 -6.37
CA LEU A 121 14.22 -7.70 -6.82
C LEU A 121 13.33 -8.21 -7.96
N LEU A 122 12.05 -7.81 -7.98
CA LEU A 122 11.09 -8.17 -9.01
C LEU A 122 11.33 -7.40 -10.33
N GLY A 123 11.82 -6.16 -10.25
CA GLY A 123 12.20 -5.37 -11.44
C GLY A 123 13.16 -6.14 -12.36
N PRO A 124 14.32 -6.60 -11.88
CA PRO A 124 15.25 -7.44 -12.64
C PRO A 124 14.62 -8.76 -13.12
N HIS A 125 13.76 -9.42 -12.33
CA HIS A 125 13.09 -10.65 -12.76
C HIS A 125 12.20 -10.42 -13.99
N THR A 126 11.44 -9.32 -14.03
CA THR A 126 10.63 -8.99 -15.22
C THR A 126 11.49 -8.73 -16.46
N VAL A 127 12.69 -8.15 -16.28
CA VAL A 127 13.66 -7.98 -17.37
C VAL A 127 14.20 -9.33 -17.83
N ILE A 128 14.60 -10.21 -16.92
CA ILE A 128 15.12 -11.55 -17.24
C ILE A 128 14.07 -12.37 -18.00
N VAL A 129 12.83 -12.40 -17.51
CA VAL A 129 11.73 -13.10 -18.18
C VAL A 129 11.46 -12.50 -19.57
N GLY A 130 11.45 -11.17 -19.69
CA GLY A 130 11.31 -10.50 -20.98
C GLY A 130 12.43 -10.85 -21.98
N VAL A 131 13.68 -10.91 -21.51
CA VAL A 131 14.84 -11.32 -22.31
C VAL A 131 14.75 -12.79 -22.71
N LEU A 132 14.34 -13.69 -21.81
CA LEU A 132 14.15 -15.11 -22.13
C LEU A 132 13.05 -15.32 -23.16
N ILE A 133 11.95 -14.57 -23.09
CA ILE A 133 10.88 -14.58 -24.10
C ILE A 133 11.43 -14.11 -25.46
N LEU A 134 12.24 -13.03 -25.48
CA LEU A 134 12.89 -12.52 -26.69
C LEU A 134 13.85 -13.55 -27.31
N ILE A 135 14.66 -14.24 -26.49
CA ILE A 135 15.57 -15.30 -26.94
C ILE A 135 14.76 -16.47 -27.52
N ALA A 136 13.74 -16.94 -26.81
CA ALA A 136 12.88 -18.03 -27.27
C ALA A 136 12.17 -17.69 -28.60
N ALA A 137 11.70 -16.45 -28.73
CA ALA A 137 11.11 -15.93 -29.96
C ALA A 137 12.11 -15.89 -31.13
N THR A 138 13.35 -15.44 -30.86
CA THR A 138 14.41 -15.38 -31.86
C THR A 138 14.80 -16.78 -32.33
N VAL A 139 14.99 -17.73 -31.39
CA VAL A 139 15.28 -19.13 -31.71
C VAL A 139 14.15 -19.75 -32.54
N ARG A 140 12.88 -19.52 -32.16
CA ARG A 140 11.72 -20.01 -32.91
C ARG A 140 11.64 -19.39 -34.31
N SER A 141 12.00 -18.11 -34.45
CA SER A 141 12.01 -17.41 -35.74
C SER A 141 13.14 -17.88 -36.67
N LEU A 142 14.27 -18.30 -36.11
CA LEU A 142 15.38 -18.87 -36.88
C LEU A 142 15.11 -20.33 -37.28
N ALA A 143 14.20 -21.01 -36.57
CA ALA A 143 13.90 -22.43 -36.76
C ALA A 143 12.65 -22.70 -37.62
N GLY A 144 11.98 -21.70 -38.20
CA GLY A 144 10.82 -21.94 -39.07
C GLY A 144 10.80 -21.09 -40.33
N ASP A 145 10.29 -21.68 -41.41
CA ASP A 145 10.46 -21.16 -42.78
C ASP A 145 9.31 -20.23 -43.25
N GLY A 146 8.68 -19.47 -42.34
CA GLY A 146 7.39 -18.82 -42.62
C GLY A 146 7.31 -17.30 -42.42
N PHE A 147 6.77 -16.58 -43.41
CA PHE A 147 6.42 -15.15 -43.36
C PHE A 147 5.55 -14.74 -42.15
N ALA A 148 4.76 -15.67 -41.61
CA ALA A 148 3.96 -15.46 -40.39
C ALA A 148 4.82 -15.14 -39.14
N GLN A 149 6.11 -15.50 -39.14
CA GLN A 149 7.02 -15.23 -38.02
C GLN A 149 7.51 -13.78 -38.00
N LEU A 150 7.63 -13.12 -39.17
CA LEU A 150 7.99 -11.70 -39.27
C LEU A 150 6.96 -10.77 -38.62
N LEU A 151 5.68 -11.17 -38.64
CA LEU A 151 4.59 -10.40 -38.01
C LEU A 151 4.61 -10.46 -36.47
N GLN A 152 5.32 -11.43 -35.87
CA GLN A 152 5.41 -11.56 -34.41
C GLN A 152 6.59 -10.76 -33.81
N VAL A 153 7.60 -10.43 -34.59
CA VAL A 153 8.79 -9.68 -34.16
C VAL A 153 8.44 -8.34 -33.49
N PRO A 154 7.52 -7.51 -34.02
CA PRO A 154 7.11 -6.26 -33.37
C PRO A 154 6.49 -6.46 -31.98
N PHE A 155 5.73 -7.56 -31.77
CA PHE A 155 5.15 -7.88 -30.46
C PHE A 155 6.21 -8.22 -29.43
N TYR A 156 7.25 -8.98 -29.81
CA TYR A 156 8.35 -9.31 -28.92
C TYR A 156 9.21 -8.08 -28.59
N ILE A 157 9.46 -7.20 -29.58
CA ILE A 157 10.15 -5.93 -29.34
C ILE A 157 9.34 -5.03 -28.39
N ALA A 158 8.02 -4.92 -28.59
CA ALA A 158 7.15 -4.16 -27.72
C ALA A 158 7.12 -4.73 -26.29
N ALA A 159 7.04 -6.06 -26.14
CA ALA A 159 7.10 -6.73 -24.85
C ALA A 159 8.45 -6.54 -24.14
N GLY A 160 9.56 -6.64 -24.88
CA GLY A 160 10.91 -6.37 -24.38
C GLY A 160 11.12 -4.92 -23.95
N ALA A 161 10.64 -3.97 -24.76
CA ALA A 161 10.70 -2.55 -24.42
C ALA A 161 9.85 -2.22 -23.18
N ALA A 162 8.64 -2.78 -23.07
CA ALA A 162 7.79 -2.63 -21.89
C ALA A 162 8.46 -3.22 -20.63
N ALA A 163 9.09 -4.40 -20.76
CA ALA A 163 9.84 -5.04 -19.67
C ALA A 163 11.07 -4.24 -19.22
N LEU A 164 11.68 -3.43 -20.10
CA LEU A 164 12.84 -2.58 -19.79
C LEU A 164 12.44 -1.19 -19.25
N PHE A 165 11.33 -0.61 -19.70
CA PHE A 165 10.89 0.72 -19.26
C PHE A 165 10.29 0.72 -17.86
N TRP A 166 9.60 -0.36 -17.49
CA TRP A 166 8.93 -0.52 -16.20
C TRP A 166 9.91 -0.46 -15.01
N PRO A 167 11.04 -1.19 -14.97
CA PRO A 167 12.03 -1.12 -13.89
C PRO A 167 12.67 0.26 -13.74
N VAL A 168 12.96 0.97 -14.84
CA VAL A 168 13.58 2.31 -14.79
C VAL A 168 12.65 3.30 -14.09
N SER A 169 11.34 3.20 -14.34
CA SER A 169 10.35 4.03 -13.65
C SER A 169 10.28 3.72 -12.14
N ILE A 170 10.40 2.44 -11.76
CA ILE A 170 10.42 1.98 -10.36
C ILE A 170 11.70 2.46 -9.67
N VAL A 171 12.87 2.31 -10.30
CA VAL A 171 14.16 2.76 -9.75
C VAL A 171 14.19 4.28 -9.59
N ARG A 172 13.68 5.04 -10.56
CA ARG A 172 13.55 6.51 -10.41
C ARG A 172 12.63 6.89 -9.25
N ARG A 173 11.49 6.20 -9.07
CA ARG A 173 10.61 6.39 -7.90
C ARG A 173 11.30 6.02 -6.60
N TYR A 174 12.03 4.91 -6.58
CA TYR A 174 12.84 4.45 -5.44
C TYR A 174 13.89 5.50 -5.04
N LEU A 175 14.66 6.01 -5.99
CA LEU A 175 15.70 7.02 -5.74
C LEU A 175 15.09 8.35 -5.27
N ARG A 176 13.92 8.74 -5.80
CA ARG A 176 13.18 9.92 -5.31
C ARG A 176 12.61 9.72 -3.91
N SER A 177 12.31 8.51 -3.47
CA SER A 177 11.79 8.27 -2.11
C SER A 177 12.82 8.55 -1.00
N ARG A 178 14.11 8.62 -1.34
CA ARG A 178 15.20 8.95 -0.40
C ARG A 178 15.43 10.46 -0.20
N VAL A 179 14.42 11.31 -0.40
CA VAL A 179 14.56 12.71 0.01
C VAL A 179 14.93 12.74 1.50
N LYS A 180 15.99 13.48 1.84
CA LYS A 180 16.54 13.54 3.19
C LYS A 180 15.60 14.32 4.11
N TYR A 181 14.57 13.65 4.63
CA TYR A 181 13.59 14.21 5.58
C TYR A 181 14.21 14.72 6.88
N ALA A 182 15.45 14.32 7.19
CA ALA A 182 16.19 14.77 8.36
C ALA A 182 16.24 16.30 8.52
N LYS A 183 16.27 17.06 7.41
CA LYS A 183 16.31 18.53 7.46
C LYS A 183 14.93 19.20 7.58
N VAL A 184 13.84 18.43 7.58
CA VAL A 184 12.48 19.00 7.68
C VAL A 184 12.07 19.25 9.14
N ALA A 185 12.66 18.51 10.10
CA ALA A 185 12.37 18.75 11.52
C ALA A 185 12.79 20.12 12.02
N ASP A 186 13.85 20.71 11.46
CA ASP A 186 14.45 21.95 11.96
C ASP A 186 13.48 23.14 11.95
N PHE A 187 12.45 23.11 11.10
CA PHE A 187 11.43 24.16 10.97
C PHE A 187 10.00 23.62 11.14
N THR A 188 9.85 22.40 11.65
CA THR A 188 8.55 21.78 11.93
C THR A 188 8.26 21.78 13.42
N VAL A 189 7.13 22.36 13.83
CA VAL A 189 6.60 22.34 15.19
C VAL A 189 5.45 21.31 15.26
N PRO A 190 5.68 20.10 15.80
CA PRO A 190 4.63 19.12 15.97
C PRO A 190 3.80 19.44 17.20
N ILE A 191 2.47 19.43 17.02
CA ILE A 191 1.46 19.49 18.07
C ILE A 191 0.72 18.16 18.02
N SER A 192 0.74 17.41 19.12
CA SER A 192 0.02 16.14 19.22
C SER A 192 -0.45 15.90 20.64
N HIS A 193 -1.68 15.43 20.76
CA HIS A 193 -2.22 14.89 21.99
C HIS A 193 -1.65 13.49 22.25
N ARG A 194 -1.35 13.16 23.51
CA ARG A 194 -0.78 11.84 23.88
C ARG A 194 -1.72 10.67 23.56
N ARG A 195 -3.02 10.91 23.66
CA ARG A 195 -4.09 9.95 23.38
C ARG A 195 -4.73 10.12 22.00
N ASP A 196 -4.08 10.83 21.08
CA ASP A 196 -4.59 10.98 19.70
C ASP A 196 -4.81 9.59 19.07
N GLU A 197 -6.07 9.25 18.79
CA GLU A 197 -6.48 7.91 18.40
C GLU A 197 -5.96 7.55 17.01
N ALA A 198 -5.94 8.51 16.08
CA ALA A 198 -5.48 8.27 14.72
C ALA A 198 -3.98 7.96 14.71
N VAL A 199 -3.18 8.75 15.43
CA VAL A 199 -1.73 8.51 15.53
C VAL A 199 -1.44 7.19 16.24
N ASN A 200 -2.11 6.94 17.36
CA ASN A 200 -1.89 5.72 18.16
C ASN A 200 -2.37 4.46 17.45
N LEU A 201 -3.48 4.51 16.72
CA LEU A 201 -3.97 3.39 15.92
C LEU A 201 -2.96 2.99 14.84
N LEU A 202 -2.43 3.97 14.09
CA LEU A 202 -1.44 3.69 13.05
C LEU A 202 -0.13 3.15 13.63
N HIS A 203 0.26 3.65 14.81
CA HIS A 203 1.41 3.11 15.54
C HIS A 203 1.14 1.68 16.02
N ALA A 204 -0.05 1.38 16.55
CA ALA A 204 -0.45 0.05 16.97
C ALA A 204 -0.50 -0.92 15.79
N VAL A 205 -1.07 -0.53 14.65
CA VAL A 205 -1.07 -1.34 13.42
C VAL A 205 0.36 -1.65 12.98
N TYR A 206 1.25 -0.66 12.99
CA TYR A 206 2.67 -0.87 12.67
C TYR A 206 3.37 -1.81 13.67
N GLN A 207 2.98 -1.82 14.94
CA GLN A 207 3.57 -2.68 15.97
C GLN A 207 2.98 -4.08 16.04
N ALA A 208 1.73 -4.27 15.62
CA ALA A 208 0.96 -5.49 15.84
C ALA A 208 1.52 -6.72 15.11
N LYS A 209 2.41 -6.55 14.12
CA LYS A 209 3.06 -7.61 13.31
C LYS A 209 2.11 -8.77 13.02
N ILE A 210 1.31 -8.63 11.98
CA ILE A 210 0.26 -9.59 11.64
C ILE A 210 0.90 -10.81 10.95
N ALA A 211 0.92 -11.95 11.65
CA ALA A 211 1.45 -13.21 11.15
C ALA A 211 0.35 -14.28 11.04
N PRO A 212 -0.58 -14.17 10.07
CA PRO A 212 -1.75 -15.04 10.00
C PRO A 212 -1.42 -16.44 9.48
N LEU A 213 -0.31 -16.61 8.77
CA LEU A 213 0.12 -17.89 8.23
C LEU A 213 0.98 -18.63 9.25
N ASN A 214 0.65 -19.90 9.46
CA ASN A 214 1.53 -20.83 10.16
C ASN A 214 2.21 -21.75 9.13
N TRP A 215 3.32 -22.37 9.54
CA TRP A 215 4.09 -23.23 8.64
C TRP A 215 3.29 -24.44 8.13
N ARG A 216 2.29 -24.91 8.91
CA ARG A 216 1.42 -26.02 8.52
C ARG A 216 0.47 -25.62 7.40
N SER A 217 -0.15 -24.43 7.49
CA SER A 217 -1.02 -23.90 6.45
C SER A 217 -0.23 -23.63 5.18
N SER A 218 0.93 -22.98 5.29
CA SER A 218 1.82 -22.72 4.14
C SER A 218 2.27 -24.03 3.48
N GLY A 219 2.71 -25.01 4.27
CA GLY A 219 3.12 -26.32 3.77
C GLY A 219 1.98 -27.07 3.06
N SER A 220 0.77 -27.08 3.64
CA SER A 220 -0.39 -27.77 3.04
C SER A 220 -0.85 -27.13 1.73
N THR A 221 -0.85 -25.79 1.64
CA THR A 221 -1.18 -25.08 0.40
C THR A 221 -0.14 -25.37 -0.67
N LEU A 222 1.14 -25.38 -0.30
CA LEU A 222 2.23 -25.66 -1.22
C LEU A 222 2.23 -27.12 -1.69
N GLU A 223 1.95 -28.07 -0.81
CA GLU A 223 1.74 -29.49 -1.16
C GLU A 223 0.63 -29.65 -2.20
N LYS A 224 -0.55 -29.04 -1.97
CA LYS A 224 -1.67 -29.07 -2.93
C LYS A 224 -1.29 -28.44 -4.26
N THR A 225 -0.57 -27.31 -4.21
CA THR A 225 -0.15 -26.57 -5.41
C THR A 225 0.84 -27.40 -6.24
N LEU A 226 1.91 -27.92 -5.62
CA LEU A 226 2.89 -28.78 -6.27
C LEU A 226 2.25 -30.05 -6.85
N SER A 227 1.37 -30.70 -6.07
CA SER A 227 0.68 -31.91 -6.54
C SER A 227 -0.18 -31.62 -7.77
N THR A 228 -0.90 -30.49 -7.78
CA THR A 228 -1.71 -30.07 -8.94
C THR A 228 -0.85 -29.76 -10.16
N PHE A 229 0.26 -29.02 -9.97
CA PHE A 229 1.20 -28.72 -11.07
C PHE A 229 1.84 -29.97 -11.66
N LEU A 230 2.09 -31.00 -10.85
CA LEU A 230 2.66 -32.27 -11.31
C LEU A 230 1.61 -33.16 -12.00
N LEU A 231 0.34 -33.06 -11.60
CA LEU A 231 -0.77 -33.82 -12.19
C LEU A 231 -1.12 -33.36 -13.62
N ILE A 232 -1.05 -32.07 -13.91
CA ILE A 232 -1.47 -31.52 -15.22
C ILE A 232 -0.63 -32.12 -16.38
N PRO A 233 0.72 -32.08 -16.37
CA PRO A 233 1.53 -32.68 -17.42
C PRO A 233 1.36 -34.20 -17.52
N LEU A 234 1.17 -34.87 -16.38
CA LEU A 234 0.96 -36.31 -16.32
C LEU A 234 -0.34 -36.72 -17.03
N PHE A 235 -1.42 -35.99 -16.74
CA PHE A 235 -2.72 -36.17 -17.39
C PHE A 235 -2.63 -35.87 -18.89
N LEU A 236 -2.03 -34.74 -19.27
CA LEU A 236 -1.84 -34.38 -20.68
C LEU A 236 -1.01 -35.43 -21.44
N GLY A 237 0.08 -35.91 -20.83
CA GLY A 237 0.91 -36.98 -21.40
C GLY A 237 0.11 -38.27 -21.59
N THR A 238 -0.74 -38.62 -20.62
CA THR A 238 -1.64 -39.80 -20.71
C THR A 238 -2.63 -39.65 -21.86
N VAL A 239 -3.29 -38.50 -21.99
CA VAL A 239 -4.26 -38.23 -23.08
C VAL A 239 -3.58 -38.31 -24.44
N VAL A 240 -2.41 -37.67 -24.61
CA VAL A 240 -1.65 -37.70 -25.86
C VAL A 240 -1.22 -39.12 -26.21
N PHE A 241 -0.74 -39.87 -25.22
CA PHE A 241 -0.32 -41.25 -25.40
C PHE A 241 -1.49 -42.17 -25.78
N LEU A 242 -2.64 -42.06 -25.10
CA LEU A 242 -3.84 -42.82 -25.43
C LEU A 242 -4.37 -42.47 -26.83
N ALA A 243 -4.36 -41.20 -27.22
CA ALA A 243 -4.72 -40.79 -28.57
C ALA A 243 -3.76 -41.38 -29.62
N TYR A 244 -2.46 -41.40 -29.35
CA TYR A 244 -1.46 -42.05 -30.20
C TYR A 244 -1.69 -43.57 -30.32
N ALA A 245 -1.92 -44.26 -29.20
CA ALA A 245 -2.20 -45.69 -29.20
C ALA A 245 -3.50 -46.01 -29.95
N PHE A 246 -4.54 -45.19 -29.76
CA PHE A 246 -5.84 -45.34 -30.44
C PHE A 246 -5.74 -45.09 -31.94
N THR A 247 -5.02 -44.05 -32.37
CA THR A 247 -4.78 -43.81 -33.81
C THR A 247 -4.01 -44.95 -34.45
N ARG A 248 -2.97 -45.47 -33.78
CA ARG A 248 -2.25 -46.67 -34.24
C ARG A 248 -3.13 -47.91 -34.32
N PHE A 249 -4.06 -48.08 -33.37
CA PHE A 249 -5.04 -49.16 -33.40
C PHE A 249 -6.01 -49.03 -34.58
N LEU A 250 -6.56 -47.84 -34.83
CA LEU A 250 -7.48 -47.58 -35.95
C LEU A 250 -6.83 -47.70 -37.32
N SER A 251 -5.53 -47.40 -37.44
CA SER A 251 -4.80 -47.51 -38.71
C SER A 251 -4.69 -48.94 -39.22
N GLY A 252 -4.99 -49.95 -38.39
CA GLY A 252 -4.92 -51.36 -38.76
C GLY A 252 -3.47 -51.84 -38.99
N PRO A 253 -3.20 -53.13 -38.83
CA PRO A 253 -1.88 -53.66 -39.11
C PRO A 253 -1.75 -54.08 -40.57
N ASP A 254 -0.63 -53.72 -41.19
CA ASP A 254 -0.08 -54.49 -42.31
C ASP A 254 0.58 -55.77 -41.72
N GLY A 255 -0.18 -56.70 -41.10
CA GLY A 255 0.38 -57.93 -40.51
C GLY A 255 -0.48 -58.70 -39.48
N PRO A 256 -0.20 -59.99 -39.20
CA PRO A 256 -1.21 -60.99 -38.81
C PRO A 256 -1.52 -61.04 -37.30
N GLY A 257 -2.77 -61.42 -36.97
CA GLY A 257 -3.17 -61.98 -35.67
C GLY A 257 -4.19 -61.16 -34.87
N LEU A 258 -5.49 -61.36 -35.10
CA LEU A 258 -6.61 -60.69 -34.39
C LEU A 258 -6.58 -60.78 -32.85
N ILE A 259 -5.88 -61.77 -32.28
CA ILE A 259 -5.79 -62.01 -30.83
C ILE A 259 -4.69 -61.15 -30.19
N ASP A 260 -3.63 -60.77 -30.92
CA ASP A 260 -2.54 -59.94 -30.39
C ASP A 260 -2.94 -58.46 -30.24
N TRP A 261 -3.88 -57.98 -31.07
CA TRP A 261 -4.24 -56.55 -31.14
C TRP A 261 -5.19 -56.07 -30.04
N ALA A 262 -5.88 -56.96 -29.33
CA ALA A 262 -6.70 -56.58 -28.17
C ALA A 262 -5.91 -56.63 -26.86
N ILE A 263 -4.94 -57.54 -26.77
CA ILE A 263 -4.13 -57.75 -25.57
C ILE A 263 -3.11 -56.62 -25.41
N ILE A 264 -2.47 -56.18 -26.50
CA ILE A 264 -1.45 -55.12 -26.46
C ILE A 264 -2.02 -53.78 -25.92
N PRO A 265 -3.14 -53.24 -26.42
CA PRO A 265 -3.75 -52.03 -25.86
C PRO A 265 -4.19 -52.21 -24.41
N ALA A 266 -4.74 -53.36 -24.04
CA ALA A 266 -5.14 -53.64 -22.66
C ALA A 266 -3.93 -53.64 -21.71
N LEU A 267 -2.84 -54.31 -22.08
CA LEU A 267 -1.60 -54.31 -21.30
C LEU A 267 -0.96 -52.92 -21.24
N ILE A 268 -1.02 -52.15 -22.32
CA ILE A 268 -0.55 -50.76 -22.36
C ILE A 268 -1.39 -49.89 -21.41
N ILE A 269 -2.72 -50.00 -21.42
CA ILE A 269 -3.61 -49.25 -20.53
C ILE A 269 -3.31 -49.62 -19.08
N ILE A 270 -3.25 -50.91 -18.76
CA ILE A 270 -2.98 -51.41 -17.41
C ILE A 270 -1.60 -50.91 -16.94
N SER A 271 -0.55 -51.10 -17.73
CA SER A 271 0.81 -50.66 -17.40
C SER A 271 0.89 -49.15 -17.23
N SER A 272 0.16 -48.39 -18.05
CA SER A 272 0.06 -46.94 -17.93
C SER A 272 -0.60 -46.55 -16.61
N VAL A 273 -1.74 -47.14 -16.25
CA VAL A 273 -2.44 -46.84 -15.00
C VAL A 273 -1.54 -47.12 -13.78
N PHE A 274 -0.84 -48.26 -13.76
CA PHE A 274 0.09 -48.59 -12.67
C PHE A 274 1.29 -47.65 -12.64
N PHE A 275 1.91 -47.38 -13.79
CA PHE A 275 3.05 -46.48 -13.89
C PHE A 275 2.69 -45.06 -13.45
N PHE A 276 1.54 -44.55 -13.88
CA PHE A 276 1.04 -43.23 -13.50
C PHE A 276 0.64 -43.18 -12.03
N GLY A 277 -0.01 -44.22 -11.51
CA GLY A 277 -0.31 -44.33 -10.08
C GLY A 277 0.95 -44.32 -9.22
N ALA A 278 1.96 -45.11 -9.58
CA ALA A 278 3.24 -45.14 -8.88
C ALA A 278 3.98 -43.80 -8.98
N THR A 279 4.03 -43.20 -10.17
CA THR A 279 4.63 -41.87 -10.41
C THR A 279 3.93 -40.80 -9.59
N PHE A 280 2.59 -40.82 -9.54
CA PHE A 280 1.80 -39.90 -8.73
C PHE A 280 2.10 -40.04 -7.23
N LEU A 281 2.14 -41.28 -6.71
CA LEU A 281 2.47 -41.53 -5.30
C LEU A 281 3.89 -41.07 -4.97
N MET A 282 4.86 -41.34 -5.85
CA MET A 282 6.24 -40.88 -5.68
C MET A 282 6.33 -39.36 -5.66
N LEU A 283 5.74 -38.69 -6.65
CA LEU A 283 5.72 -37.23 -6.76
C LEU A 283 5.00 -36.57 -5.58
N SER A 284 3.90 -37.15 -5.11
CA SER A 284 3.17 -36.67 -3.94
C SER A 284 4.00 -36.82 -2.66
N ALA A 285 4.69 -37.95 -2.49
CA ALA A 285 5.59 -38.16 -1.37
C ALA A 285 6.75 -37.15 -1.37
N VAL A 286 7.36 -36.92 -2.55
CA VAL A 286 8.38 -35.89 -2.75
C VAL A 286 7.83 -34.51 -2.40
N ALA A 287 6.68 -34.13 -2.96
CA ALA A 287 6.04 -32.84 -2.68
C ALA A 287 5.81 -32.64 -1.17
N LYS A 288 5.36 -33.67 -0.45
CA LYS A 288 5.14 -33.65 1.00
C LYS A 288 6.43 -33.53 1.81
N ILE A 289 7.49 -34.22 1.40
CA ILE A 289 8.80 -34.13 2.06
C ILE A 289 9.40 -32.73 1.91
N PHE A 290 9.25 -32.11 0.73
CA PHE A 290 9.78 -30.78 0.46
C PHE A 290 8.87 -29.64 0.95
N SER A 291 7.56 -29.85 1.06
CA SER A 291 6.62 -28.79 1.44
C SER A 291 6.78 -28.33 2.89
N ILE A 292 7.20 -29.20 3.79
CA ILE A 292 7.44 -28.85 5.21
C ILE A 292 8.62 -27.88 5.37
N PRO A 293 9.86 -28.21 4.97
CA PRO A 293 11.00 -27.30 5.11
C PRO A 293 10.80 -26.02 4.30
N LEU A 294 10.21 -26.13 3.10
CA LEU A 294 9.91 -24.95 2.28
C LEU A 294 8.82 -24.09 2.93
N GLY A 295 7.79 -24.70 3.54
CA GLY A 295 6.75 -24.00 4.30
C GLY A 295 7.31 -23.26 5.52
N VAL A 296 8.24 -23.88 6.25
CA VAL A 296 8.96 -23.23 7.36
C VAL A 296 9.80 -22.05 6.86
N ALA A 297 10.55 -22.22 5.78
CA ALA A 297 11.37 -21.16 5.20
C ALA A 297 10.52 -20.01 4.62
N MET A 298 9.37 -20.32 4.02
CA MET A 298 8.53 -19.34 3.32
C MET A 298 7.56 -18.61 4.24
N THR A 299 7.16 -19.19 5.38
CA THR A 299 6.19 -18.56 6.28
C THR A 299 6.62 -17.18 6.79
N PRO A 300 7.87 -16.94 7.22
CA PRO A 300 8.32 -15.60 7.59
C PRO A 300 8.23 -14.60 6.43
N VAL A 301 8.54 -15.05 5.21
CA VAL A 301 8.48 -14.20 4.01
C VAL A 301 7.02 -13.87 3.67
N LEU A 302 6.13 -14.86 3.64
CA LEU A 302 4.72 -14.67 3.35
C LEU A 302 4.02 -13.82 4.41
N ASN A 303 4.30 -14.07 5.70
CA ASN A 303 3.81 -13.21 6.78
C ASN A 303 4.35 -11.78 6.64
N GLY A 304 5.62 -11.60 6.30
CA GLY A 304 6.16 -10.26 6.02
C GLY A 304 5.49 -9.56 4.83
N VAL A 305 5.10 -10.30 3.79
CA VAL A 305 4.35 -9.77 2.65
C VAL A 305 2.92 -9.40 3.07
N VAL A 306 2.23 -10.25 3.83
CA VAL A 306 0.85 -9.99 4.29
C VAL A 306 0.81 -8.84 5.29
N ASP A 307 1.68 -8.85 6.30
CA ASP A 307 1.87 -7.76 7.26
C ASP A 307 2.20 -6.45 6.55
N GLY A 308 3.14 -6.50 5.60
CA GLY A 308 3.50 -5.36 4.77
C GLY A 308 2.33 -4.83 3.97
N ALA A 309 1.54 -5.70 3.32
CA ALA A 309 0.37 -5.31 2.54
C ALA A 309 -0.74 -4.71 3.42
N LEU A 310 -1.04 -5.31 4.58
CA LEU A 310 -2.04 -4.81 5.51
C LEU A 310 -1.63 -3.45 6.10
N THR A 311 -0.38 -3.35 6.55
CA THR A 311 0.18 -2.09 7.08
C THR A 311 0.23 -1.02 6.00
N SER A 312 0.60 -1.40 4.76
CA SER A 312 0.61 -0.51 3.60
C SER A 312 -0.79 0.03 3.32
N ASN A 313 -1.80 -0.83 3.24
CA ASN A 313 -3.19 -0.41 3.01
C ASN A 313 -3.71 0.49 4.14
N ALA A 314 -3.45 0.14 5.41
CA ALA A 314 -3.89 0.94 6.55
C ALA A 314 -3.28 2.37 6.52
N LEU A 315 -2.02 2.49 6.12
CA LEU A 315 -1.32 3.77 6.01
C LEU A 315 -1.54 4.47 4.66
N GLY A 316 -2.34 3.88 3.77
CA GLY A 316 -2.53 4.39 2.42
C GLY A 316 -1.27 4.34 1.55
N LEU A 317 -0.29 3.51 1.90
CA LEU A 317 0.87 3.26 1.06
C LEU A 317 0.47 2.35 -0.10
N GLY A 318 0.83 2.74 -1.33
CA GLY A 318 0.70 1.86 -2.48
C GLY A 318 1.74 0.72 -2.44
N ASN A 319 1.57 -0.28 -3.32
CA ASN A 319 2.37 -1.52 -3.36
C ASN A 319 3.90 -1.35 -3.57
N THR A 320 4.39 -0.13 -3.78
CA THR A 320 5.79 0.16 -4.12
C THR A 320 6.66 0.56 -2.93
N SER A 321 6.06 0.82 -1.77
CA SER A 321 6.77 1.35 -0.61
C SER A 321 6.52 0.48 0.61
N ALA A 322 7.58 0.25 1.39
CA ALA A 322 7.48 -0.38 2.70
C ALA A 322 7.52 0.71 3.78
N VAL A 323 6.76 0.51 4.84
CA VAL A 323 6.82 1.38 6.03
C VAL A 323 8.11 1.07 6.76
N GLN A 324 8.91 2.09 7.03
CA GLN A 324 10.08 1.97 7.89
C GLN A 324 9.77 2.43 9.31
N ARG A 325 8.93 3.46 9.45
CA ARG A 325 8.54 4.03 10.75
C ARG A 325 7.23 4.78 10.62
N VAL A 326 6.38 4.65 11.63
CA VAL A 326 5.29 5.58 11.91
C VAL A 326 5.63 6.31 13.20
N SER A 327 5.54 7.64 13.22
CA SER A 327 5.85 8.43 14.42
C SER A 327 5.04 9.71 14.49
N GLY A 328 4.73 10.17 15.70
CA GLY A 328 4.19 11.51 15.92
C GLY A 328 5.22 12.64 15.75
N VAL A 329 6.51 12.31 15.55
CA VAL A 329 7.57 13.29 15.30
C VAL A 329 8.15 13.18 13.89
N PRO A 330 8.54 14.33 13.28
CA PRO A 330 9.08 14.35 11.93
C PRO A 330 10.44 13.64 11.79
N VAL A 331 11.21 13.51 12.88
CA VAL A 331 12.56 12.89 12.89
C VAL A 331 12.72 11.88 14.02
N ALA A 332 13.55 10.86 13.77
CA ALA A 332 13.89 9.80 14.72
C ALA A 332 14.41 10.40 16.05
N GLY A 333 13.81 10.01 17.17
CA GLY A 333 14.28 10.42 18.50
C GLY A 333 13.88 11.84 18.92
N GLY A 334 13.15 12.59 18.09
CA GLY A 334 12.51 13.83 18.52
C GLY A 334 11.47 13.57 19.60
N LYS A 335 11.25 14.55 20.48
CA LYS A 335 10.11 14.55 21.41
C LYS A 335 9.07 15.54 20.88
N VAL A 336 7.82 15.13 20.78
CA VAL A 336 6.71 16.09 20.65
C VAL A 336 6.63 16.83 21.99
N PRO A 337 6.68 18.17 22.02
CA PRO A 337 6.34 18.91 23.23
C PRO A 337 4.96 18.46 23.72
N ALA A 338 4.84 18.16 25.01
CA ALA A 338 3.53 17.83 25.56
C ALA A 338 2.64 19.07 25.45
N LEU A 339 1.38 18.85 25.07
CA LEU A 339 0.36 19.88 25.16
C LEU A 339 0.22 20.34 26.63
N PRO A 340 -0.12 21.61 26.88
CA PRO A 340 -0.50 22.04 28.22
C PRO A 340 -1.65 21.15 28.75
N SER A 341 -1.61 20.78 30.03
CA SER A 341 -2.60 19.86 30.61
C SER A 341 -4.02 20.38 30.47
N SER A 342 -4.24 21.70 30.57
CA SER A 342 -5.54 22.32 30.34
C SER A 342 -6.06 22.11 28.92
N VAL A 343 -5.18 22.11 27.92
CA VAL A 343 -5.54 21.84 26.52
C VAL A 343 -5.85 20.35 26.33
N GLU A 344 -5.04 19.45 26.89
CA GLU A 344 -5.30 17.99 26.83
C GLU A 344 -6.63 17.63 27.50
N GLU A 345 -6.91 18.20 28.67
CA GLU A 345 -8.15 17.97 29.41
C GLU A 345 -9.37 18.52 28.66
N ALA A 346 -9.27 19.72 28.06
CA ALA A 346 -10.35 20.29 27.26
C ALA A 346 -10.66 19.45 26.02
N MET A 347 -9.63 18.97 25.32
CA MET A 347 -9.77 18.07 24.17
C MET A 347 -10.37 16.72 24.56
N THR A 348 -9.88 16.11 25.64
CA THR A 348 -10.39 14.83 26.15
C THR A 348 -11.85 14.96 26.59
N SER A 349 -12.18 16.01 27.34
CA SER A 349 -13.55 16.30 27.79
C SER A 349 -14.51 16.51 26.61
N HIS A 350 -14.05 17.19 25.55
CA HIS A 350 -14.82 17.34 24.31
C HIS A 350 -15.11 15.96 23.68
N ALA A 351 -14.08 15.16 23.42
CA ALA A 351 -14.23 13.84 22.81
C ALA A 351 -15.11 12.90 23.65
N ASP A 352 -14.89 12.83 24.97
CA ASP A 352 -15.67 12.00 25.90
C ASP A 352 -17.15 12.40 25.94
N LYS A 353 -17.45 13.70 25.89
CA LYS A 353 -18.82 14.21 25.83
C LYS A 353 -19.54 13.75 24.56
N HIS A 354 -18.89 13.88 23.41
CA HIS A 354 -19.45 13.47 22.11
C HIS A 354 -19.59 11.94 22.02
N LEU A 355 -18.57 11.20 22.47
CA LEU A 355 -18.60 9.75 22.53
C LEU A 355 -19.73 9.26 23.45
N GLY A 356 -19.86 9.82 24.66
CA GLY A 356 -20.89 9.46 25.63
C GLY A 356 -22.31 9.58 25.08
N ALA A 357 -22.57 10.58 24.23
CA ALA A 357 -23.85 10.74 23.55
C ALA A 357 -24.12 9.65 22.49
N ARG A 358 -23.09 8.96 22.01
CA ARG A 358 -23.15 7.96 20.92
C ARG A 358 -22.92 6.51 21.36
N VAL A 359 -22.36 6.25 22.54
CA VAL A 359 -22.05 4.87 23.01
C VAL A 359 -23.26 3.94 22.94
N GLY A 360 -24.46 4.43 23.26
CA GLY A 360 -25.69 3.64 23.15
C GLY A 360 -25.98 3.18 21.72
N HIS A 361 -25.82 4.09 20.76
CA HIS A 361 -26.02 3.83 19.33
C HIS A 361 -24.96 2.88 18.77
N LEU A 362 -23.69 3.10 19.13
CA LEU A 362 -22.57 2.24 18.74
C LEU A 362 -22.77 0.79 19.17
N ARG A 363 -23.32 0.57 20.36
CA ARG A 363 -23.65 -0.77 20.85
C ARG A 363 -24.71 -1.45 19.97
N GLY A 364 -25.72 -0.70 19.55
CA GLY A 364 -26.75 -1.17 18.63
C GLY A 364 -26.16 -1.56 17.27
N VAL A 365 -25.33 -0.68 16.69
CA VAL A 365 -24.62 -0.93 15.43
C VAL A 365 -23.75 -2.19 15.51
N LEU A 366 -22.93 -2.33 16.56
CA LEU A 366 -22.08 -3.50 16.75
C LEU A 366 -22.88 -4.80 16.92
N SER A 367 -24.01 -4.74 17.65
CA SER A 367 -24.92 -5.87 17.80
C SER A 367 -25.54 -6.29 16.46
N ASP A 368 -26.02 -5.32 15.69
CA ASP A 368 -26.61 -5.55 14.36
C ASP A 368 -25.59 -6.15 13.39
N MET A 369 -24.35 -5.65 13.43
CA MET A 369 -23.26 -6.16 12.61
C MET A 369 -22.86 -7.59 12.98
N ALA A 370 -22.81 -7.90 14.28
CA ALA A 370 -22.51 -9.26 14.75
C ALA A 370 -23.56 -10.28 14.27
N GLN A 371 -24.80 -9.85 14.06
CA GLN A 371 -25.89 -10.71 13.58
C GLN A 371 -25.95 -10.83 12.06
N LYS A 372 -25.79 -9.72 11.34
CA LYS A 372 -26.08 -9.66 9.90
C LYS A 372 -24.84 -9.83 9.02
N GLY A 373 -23.64 -9.61 9.58
CA GLY A 373 -22.44 -9.39 8.78
C GLY A 373 -22.55 -8.08 7.97
N GLY A 374 -21.42 -7.43 7.69
CA GLY A 374 -21.45 -6.18 6.92
C GLY A 374 -20.14 -5.41 6.93
N ASP A 375 -20.10 -4.37 6.09
CA ASP A 375 -18.98 -3.42 6.02
C ASP A 375 -18.95 -2.55 7.29
N VAL A 376 -18.06 -2.92 8.21
CA VAL A 376 -17.82 -2.22 9.47
C VAL A 376 -17.49 -0.75 9.23
N PHE A 377 -16.59 -0.47 8.28
CA PHE A 377 -16.06 0.87 8.11
C PHE A 377 -17.09 1.80 7.50
N GLY A 378 -17.86 1.34 6.51
CA GLY A 378 -18.92 2.13 5.91
C GLY A 378 -20.09 2.45 6.87
N VAL A 379 -20.33 1.62 7.89
CA VAL A 379 -21.30 1.95 8.94
C VAL A 379 -20.71 2.93 9.94
N LEU A 380 -19.48 2.73 10.41
CA LEU A 380 -18.83 3.66 11.34
C LEU A 380 -18.72 5.07 10.72
N ASP A 381 -18.33 5.18 9.45
CA ASP A 381 -18.20 6.47 8.74
C ASP A 381 -19.51 7.26 8.68
N ARG A 382 -20.66 6.59 8.59
CA ARG A 382 -21.98 7.24 8.58
C ARG A 382 -22.48 7.64 9.97
N GLU A 383 -22.08 6.89 11.00
CA GLU A 383 -22.65 7.04 12.34
C GLU A 383 -21.80 7.90 13.28
N PHE A 384 -20.50 8.03 12.99
CA PHE A 384 -19.61 8.94 13.71
C PHE A 384 -19.69 10.34 13.09
N THR A 385 -19.78 11.38 13.94
CA THR A 385 -19.59 12.77 13.46
C THR A 385 -18.11 13.14 13.41
N TRP A 386 -17.24 12.23 13.84
CA TRP A 386 -15.82 12.38 14.03
C TRP A 386 -15.44 13.31 15.19
N ASP A 387 -16.39 14.01 15.81
CA ASP A 387 -16.16 14.83 17.02
C ASP A 387 -15.94 13.95 18.26
N GLU A 388 -16.21 12.65 18.17
CA GLU A 388 -15.92 11.67 19.21
C GLU A 388 -14.41 11.37 19.34
N LEU A 389 -13.58 11.84 18.41
CA LEU A 389 -12.13 11.61 18.42
C LEU A 389 -11.37 12.83 18.89
N ILE A 390 -10.38 12.63 19.76
CA ILE A 390 -9.41 13.69 20.11
C ILE A 390 -8.71 14.23 18.86
N HIS A 391 -8.50 13.37 17.86
CA HIS A 391 -7.85 13.75 16.61
C HIS A 391 -8.53 14.88 15.83
N THR A 392 -9.84 15.07 15.95
CA THR A 392 -10.59 16.17 15.30
C THR A 392 -10.79 17.36 16.24
N ALA A 393 -10.68 17.14 17.56
CA ALA A 393 -10.90 18.14 18.59
C ALA A 393 -9.93 19.34 18.51
N TYR A 394 -8.75 19.21 17.89
CA TYR A 394 -7.75 20.29 17.79
C TYR A 394 -8.32 21.61 17.24
N PHE A 395 -9.28 21.54 16.32
CA PHE A 395 -9.89 22.72 15.71
C PHE A 395 -11.30 23.02 16.24
N ARG A 396 -11.88 22.12 17.04
CA ARG A 396 -13.19 22.33 17.69
C ARG A 396 -13.03 23.04 19.03
N VAL A 397 -11.99 22.70 19.78
CA VAL A 397 -11.73 23.22 21.13
C VAL A 397 -10.98 24.57 21.06
N PRO A 398 -11.53 25.66 21.62
CA PRO A 398 -10.89 26.98 21.59
C PRO A 398 -9.48 27.02 22.16
N GLU A 399 -9.22 26.31 23.25
CA GLU A 399 -7.92 26.22 23.92
C GLU A 399 -6.87 25.57 23.00
N ALA A 400 -7.26 24.54 22.26
CA ALA A 400 -6.39 23.89 21.29
C ALA A 400 -6.08 24.83 20.11
N ARG A 401 -7.09 25.54 19.59
CA ARG A 401 -6.88 26.55 18.53
C ARG A 401 -5.96 27.67 18.99
N ALA A 402 -6.18 28.21 20.19
CA ALA A 402 -5.32 29.25 20.78
C ALA A 402 -3.86 28.80 20.87
N HIS A 403 -3.63 27.55 21.29
CA HIS A 403 -2.28 26.99 21.34
C HIS A 403 -1.65 26.82 19.94
N ILE A 404 -2.44 26.42 18.93
CA ILE A 404 -1.97 26.37 17.54
C ILE A 404 -1.62 27.77 17.03
N LEU A 405 -2.45 28.78 17.31
CA LEU A 405 -2.19 30.19 16.97
C LEU A 405 -0.88 30.68 17.58
N GLU A 406 -0.63 30.38 18.85
CA GLU A 406 0.62 30.71 19.54
C GLU A 406 1.84 30.07 18.86
N ALA A 407 1.76 28.76 18.56
CA ALA A 407 2.83 28.02 17.90
C ALA A 407 3.13 28.54 16.48
N VAL A 408 2.12 29.06 15.79
CA VAL A 408 2.28 29.71 14.48
C VAL A 408 2.83 31.12 14.64
N GLY A 409 2.53 31.81 15.74
CA GLY A 409 2.88 33.21 15.99
C GLY A 409 4.35 33.46 16.31
N GLY A 410 4.89 32.73 17.30
CA GLY A 410 6.28 32.84 17.74
C GLY A 410 7.12 31.80 17.06
#